data_AF-A0A3D3Z5R1-F1
#
_entry.id   AF-A0A3D3Z5R1-F1
#
_cell.length_a   1.000
_cell.length_b   1.000
_cell.length_c   1.000
_cell.angle_alpha   90.00
_cell.angle_beta   90.00
_cell.angle_gamma   90.00
#
_symmetry.space_group_name_H-M   'P 1'
#
loop_
_entity.id
_entity.type
_entity.pdbx_description
1 polymer ?
#
loop_
_entity_poly.entity_id
_entity_poly.type
_entity_poly.pdbx_seq_one_letter_code
_entity_poly.pdbx_strand_id
1 'polypeptide(L)' 'PVLVVNGDQDRDNGDPMALAAALGNATCQLVPGNHLSAVAEPAFRDALVAFLS' A
#
# COMPACT_ATOMS: atom_id res chain seq x y z
N PRO A 1 8.09 9.20 8.51
CA PRO A 1 7.72 7.88 7.95
C PRO A 1 6.41 7.98 7.21
N VAL A 2 6.32 7.39 6.01
CA VAL A 2 5.09 7.27 5.21
C VAL A 2 4.94 5.82 4.77
N LEU A 3 3.72 5.29 4.80
CA LEU A 3 3.42 3.98 4.24
C LEU A 3 2.49 4.15 3.03
N VAL A 4 2.91 3.60 1.89
CA VAL A 4 2.06 3.39 0.71
C VAL A 4 1.53 1.95 0.78
N VAL A 5 0.23 1.78 0.99
CA VAL A 5 -0.43 0.45 0.90
C VAL A 5 -1.18 0.39 -0.42
N ASN A 6 -0.95 -0.66 -1.21
CA ASN A 6 -1.54 -0.80 -2.55
C ASN A 6 -1.93 -2.26 -2.82
N GLY A 7 -2.99 -2.47 -3.60
CA GLY A 7 -3.33 -3.80 -4.11
C GLY A 7 -2.23 -4.35 -5.04
N ASP A 8 -1.93 -5.64 -5.01
CA ASP A 8 -0.92 -6.27 -5.87
C ASP A 8 -1.31 -6.27 -7.36
N GLN A 9 -2.59 -6.07 -7.64
CA GLN A 9 -3.17 -5.94 -8.98
C GLN A 9 -3.60 -4.50 -9.31
N ASP A 10 -3.44 -3.54 -8.37
CA ASP A 10 -3.83 -2.15 -8.58
C ASP A 10 -2.72 -1.34 -9.28
N ARG A 11 -3.03 -0.83 -10.47
CA ARG A 11 -2.19 0.06 -11.26
C ARG A 11 -2.92 1.32 -11.72
N ASP A 12 -4.12 1.58 -11.20
CA ASP A 12 -4.99 2.67 -11.67
C ASP A 12 -4.35 4.05 -11.41
N ASN A 13 -3.51 4.14 -10.38
CA ASN A 13 -2.76 5.34 -10.01
C ASN A 13 -1.26 5.26 -10.32
N GLY A 14 -0.82 4.29 -11.12
CA GLY A 14 0.58 4.11 -11.50
C GLY A 14 1.34 3.07 -10.67
N ASP A 15 2.64 3.27 -10.46
CA ASP A 15 3.50 2.34 -9.72
C ASP A 15 3.62 2.76 -8.23
N PRO A 16 3.09 1.96 -7.28
CA PRO A 16 3.14 2.30 -5.86
C PRO A 16 4.57 2.34 -5.30
N MET A 17 5.50 1.56 -5.86
CA MET A 17 6.91 1.62 -5.45
C MET A 17 7.57 2.91 -5.91
N ALA A 18 7.23 3.39 -7.11
CA ALA A 18 7.71 4.68 -7.60
C ALA A 18 7.17 5.84 -6.75
N LEU A 19 5.92 5.77 -6.31
CA LEU A 19 5.35 6.74 -5.37
C LEU A 19 6.11 6.73 -4.04
N ALA A 20 6.34 5.57 -3.44
CA ALA A 20 7.12 5.47 -2.21
C ALA A 20 8.55 6.00 -2.39
N ALA A 21 9.22 5.73 -3.51
CA ALA A 21 10.55 6.27 -3.80
C ALA A 21 10.55 7.80 -3.93
N ALA A 22 9.46 8.41 -4.39
CA ALA A 22 9.31 9.86 -4.49
C ALA A 22 8.98 10.53 -3.14
N LEU A 23 8.40 9.78 -2.20
CA LEU A 23 8.06 10.26 -0.87
C LEU A 23 9.24 9.98 0.08
N GLY A 24 9.95 11.04 0.50
CA GLY A 24 11.07 10.90 1.43
C GLY A 24 10.67 10.15 2.71
N ASN A 25 11.51 9.21 3.15
CA ASN A 25 11.25 8.34 4.31
C ASN A 25 9.93 7.55 4.21
N ALA A 26 9.68 6.91 3.06
CA ALA A 26 8.51 6.08 2.82
C ALA A 26 8.84 4.61 2.54
N THR A 27 7.86 3.74 2.79
CA THR A 27 7.86 2.32 2.42
C THR A 27 6.59 1.98 1.62
N CYS A 28 6.66 0.93 0.82
CA CYS A 28 5.52 0.40 0.05
C CYS A 28 5.19 -1.02 0.52
N GLN A 29 3.92 -1.28 0.79
CA GLN A 29 3.39 -2.61 1.10
C GLN A 29 2.31 -3.00 0.12
N LEU A 30 2.53 -4.11 -0.59
CA LEU A 30 1.53 -4.72 -1.46
C LEU A 30 0.65 -5.68 -0.64
N VAL A 31 -0.65 -5.64 -0.88
CA VAL A 31 -1.64 -6.55 -0.31
C VAL A 31 -2.46 -7.18 -1.44
N PRO A 32 -3.07 -8.37 -1.26
CA PRO A 32 -3.86 -8.98 -2.31
C PRO A 32 -4.98 -8.06 -2.80
N GLY A 33 -5.25 -8.03 -4.11
CA GLY A 33 -6.43 -7.39 -4.67
C GLY A 33 -6.12 -6.21 -5.60
N ASN A 34 -7.20 -5.67 -6.17
CA ASN A 34 -7.16 -4.51 -7.07
C ASN A 34 -7.63 -3.25 -6.35
N HIS A 35 -7.84 -2.18 -7.13
CA HIS A 35 -8.26 -0.87 -6.64
C HIS A 35 -9.47 -0.88 -5.71
N LEU A 36 -10.44 -1.78 -5.96
CA LEU A 36 -11.67 -1.86 -5.19
C LEU A 36 -11.69 -2.99 -4.16
N SER A 37 -10.89 -4.05 -4.35
CA SER A 37 -10.92 -5.22 -3.47
C SER A 37 -9.86 -5.21 -2.36
N ALA A 38 -8.70 -4.60 -2.59
CA ALA A 38 -7.57 -4.64 -1.66
C ALA A 38 -7.92 -4.06 -0.27
N VAL A 39 -8.79 -3.04 -0.22
CA VAL A 39 -9.22 -2.40 1.04
C VAL A 39 -9.98 -3.34 1.98
N ALA A 40 -10.60 -4.39 1.43
CA ALA A 40 -11.36 -5.37 2.21
C ALA A 40 -10.49 -6.52 2.74
N GLU A 41 -9.24 -6.65 2.28
CA GLU A 41 -8.35 -7.73 2.70
C GLU A 41 -7.84 -7.51 4.13
N PRO A 42 -7.76 -8.58 4.97
CA PRO A 42 -7.19 -8.49 6.30
C PRO A 42 -5.77 -7.88 6.32
N ALA A 43 -4.96 -8.22 5.31
CA ALA A 43 -3.60 -7.70 5.16
C ALA A 43 -3.53 -6.17 5.06
N PHE A 44 -4.56 -5.51 4.52
CA PHE A 44 -4.63 -4.05 4.47
C PHE A 44 -4.71 -3.46 5.88
N ARG A 45 -5.59 -4.02 6.72
CA ARG A 45 -5.72 -3.61 8.13
C ARG A 45 -4.44 -3.87 8.91
N ASP A 46 -3.83 -5.04 8.72
CA ASP A 46 -2.61 -5.42 9.44
C ASP A 46 -1.45 -4.48 9.11
N ALA A 47 -1.31 -4.08 7.84
CA ALA A 47 -0.31 -3.10 7.41
C ALA A 47 -0.50 -1.73 8.10
N LEU A 48 -1.74 -1.27 8.25
CA LEU A 48 -2.04 -0.02 8.96
C LEU A 48 -1.71 -0.09 10.45
N VAL A 49 -2.10 -1.19 11.12
CA VAL A 49 -1.81 -1.37 12.55
C VAL A 49 -0.31 -1.44 12.80
N ALA A 50 0.43 -2.18 11.96
CA ALA A 50 1.88 -2.30 12.05
C ALA A 50 2.61 -0.97 11.85
N PHE A 51 2.07 -0.05 11.05
CA PHE A 51 2.66 1.28 10.82
C PHE A 51 2.43 2.26 11.97
N LEU A 52 1.32 2.13 12.68
CA LEU A 52 0.91 3.05 13.75
C LEU A 52 1.39 2.62 15.15
N SER A 53 1.90 1.40 15.28
CA SER A 53 2.38 0.83 16.55
C SER A 53 3.89 1.06 16.72
#